data_AF-A0A0J1G0N0-F1
#
_entry.id   AF-A0A0J1G0N0-F1
#
_cell.length_a   1.000
_cell.length_b   1.000
_cell.length_c   1.000
_cell.angle_alpha   90.00
_cell.angle_beta   90.00
_cell.angle_gamma   90.00
#
_symmetry.space_group_name_H-M   'P 1'
#
loop_
_entity.id
_entity.type
_entity.pdbx_description
1 polymer ?
#
loop_
_entity_poly.entity_id
_entity_poly.type
_entity_poly.pdbx_seq_one_letter_code
_entity_poly.pdbx_strand_id
1 'polypeptide(L)' 'MEFWTKQEFKEFIFAMKEKPEAKMAFLILYWTGIRIGELLALTYEDIDLEKRIISISKSYQRIKGKDMVTPHKTPKSNR' A
#
# COMPACT_ATOMS: atom_id res chain seq x y z
N MET A 1 -16.42 9.41 12.42
CA MET A 1 -15.52 8.94 11.35
C MET A 1 -16.16 7.70 10.78
N GLU A 2 -16.57 7.74 9.52
CA GLU A 2 -17.20 6.58 8.85
C GLU A 2 -16.12 5.71 8.23
N PHE A 3 -16.32 4.39 8.30
CA PHE A 3 -15.41 3.40 7.74
C PHE A 3 -16.25 2.26 7.15
N TRP A 4 -15.66 1.53 6.20
CA TRP A 4 -16.35 0.39 5.60
C TRP A 4 -16.50 -0.76 6.58
N THR A 5 -17.71 -1.27 6.68
CA THR A 5 -17.96 -2.61 7.18
C THR A 5 -17.28 -3.65 6.28
N LYS A 6 -17.09 -4.86 6.81
CA LYS A 6 -16.54 -5.98 6.04
C LYS A 6 -17.37 -6.29 4.78
N GLN A 7 -18.69 -6.09 4.84
CA GLN A 7 -19.59 -6.36 3.72
C GLN A 7 -19.41 -5.32 2.61
N GLU A 8 -19.40 -4.03 2.96
CA GLU A 8 -19.17 -2.95 2.00
C GLU A 8 -17.81 -3.07 1.32
N PHE A 9 -16.76 -3.43 2.08
CA PHE A 9 -15.44 -3.65 1.47
C PHE A 9 -15.43 -4.81 0.47
N LYS A 10 -16.15 -5.90 0.76
CA LYS A 10 -16.26 -7.04 -0.17
C LYS A 10 -16.97 -6.64 -1.46
N GLU A 11 -18.05 -5.87 -1.36
CA GLU A 11 -18.79 -5.36 -2.51
C GLU A 11 -17.92 -4.43 -3.36
N PHE A 12 -17.17 -3.54 -2.71
CA PHE A 12 -16.20 -2.66 -3.37
C PHE A 12 -15.11 -3.45 -4.13
N ILE A 13 -14.45 -4.40 -3.48
CA ILE A 13 -13.41 -5.22 -4.11
C ILE A 13 -13.96 -6.10 -5.24
N PHE A 14 -15.20 -6.55 -5.14
CA PHE A 14 -15.87 -7.28 -6.20
C PHE A 14 -16.13 -6.39 -7.43
N ALA A 15 -16.58 -5.15 -7.24
CA ALA A 15 -16.79 -4.19 -8.31
C ALA A 15 -15.48 -3.82 -9.06
N MET A 16 -14.33 -3.97 -8.40
CA MET A 16 -12.99 -3.68 -8.95
C MET A 16 -12.44 -4.80 -9.86
N LYS A 17 -13.23 -5.81 -10.21
CA LYS A 17 -12.78 -6.99 -11.01
C LYS A 17 -12.14 -6.63 -12.36
N GLU A 18 -12.56 -5.55 -13.00
CA GLU A 18 -12.03 -5.10 -14.32
C GLU A 18 -10.71 -4.32 -14.19
N LYS A 19 -10.22 -4.10 -12.97
CA LYS A 19 -8.97 -3.35 -12.67
C LYS A 19 -8.11 -4.14 -11.70
N PRO A 20 -7.43 -5.22 -12.14
CA PRO A 20 -6.71 -6.13 -11.26
C PRO A 20 -5.62 -5.45 -10.43
N GLU A 21 -4.93 -4.46 -10.98
CA GLU A 21 -3.88 -3.69 -10.30
C GLU A 21 -4.46 -2.86 -9.16
N ALA A 22 -5.57 -2.16 -9.42
CA ALA A 22 -6.27 -1.39 -8.40
C ALA A 22 -6.84 -2.33 -7.33
N LYS A 23 -7.44 -3.45 -7.73
CA LYS A 23 -7.95 -4.46 -6.79
C LYS A 23 -6.84 -4.97 -5.86
N MET A 24 -5.67 -5.30 -6.41
CA MET A 24 -4.52 -5.72 -5.64
C MET A 24 -4.04 -4.63 -4.68
N ALA A 25 -3.93 -3.38 -5.13
CA ALA A 25 -3.55 -2.24 -4.30
C ALA A 25 -4.46 -2.09 -3.07
N PHE A 26 -5.78 -2.12 -3.25
CA PHE A 26 -6.72 -2.01 -2.13
C PHE A 26 -6.71 -3.24 -1.22
N LEU A 27 -6.46 -4.44 -1.75
CA LEU A 27 -6.29 -5.64 -0.92
C LEU A 27 -5.04 -5.54 -0.04
N ILE A 28 -3.91 -5.07 -0.58
CA ILE A 28 -2.69 -4.85 0.20
C ILE A 28 -2.95 -3.83 1.30
N LEU A 29 -3.55 -2.67 0.98
CA LEU A 29 -3.89 -1.64 1.97
C LEU A 29 -4.80 -2.19 3.08
N TYR A 30 -5.83 -2.96 2.72
CA TYR A 30 -6.78 -3.52 3.67
C TYR A 30 -6.14 -4.55 4.61
N TRP A 31 -5.33 -5.46 4.07
CA TRP A 31 -4.75 -6.56 4.86
C TRP A 31 -3.52 -6.16 5.66
N THR A 32 -2.71 -5.23 5.16
CA THR A 32 -1.43 -4.86 5.80
C THR A 32 -1.51 -3.56 6.60
N GLY A 33 -2.48 -2.67 6.29
CA GLY A 33 -2.61 -1.37 6.95
C GLY A 33 -1.50 -0.38 6.63
N ILE A 34 -0.68 -0.62 5.60
CA ILE A 34 0.34 0.35 5.16
C ILE A 34 -0.32 1.61 4.59
N ARG A 35 0.41 2.73 4.61
CA ARG A 35 -0.06 3.99 4.05
C ARG A 35 0.01 3.95 2.52
N ILE A 36 -0.87 4.70 1.85
CA ILE A 36 -0.88 4.78 0.38
C ILE A 36 0.48 5.19 -0.21
N GLY A 37 1.21 6.11 0.44
CA GLY A 37 2.55 6.49 -0.01
C GLY A 37 3.58 5.36 0.12
N GLU A 38 3.44 4.50 1.13
CA GLU A 38 4.31 3.32 1.30
C GLU A 38 4.00 2.28 0.21
N LEU A 39 2.72 2.01 -0.06
CA LEU A 39 2.28 1.16 -1.17
C LEU A 39 2.84 1.65 -2.52
N LEU A 40 2.69 2.94 -2.81
CA LEU A 40 3.13 3.55 -4.07
C LEU A 40 4.66 3.57 -4.23
N ALA A 41 5.41 3.39 -3.15
CA ALA A 41 6.87 3.33 -3.18
C ALA A 41 7.41 1.89 -3.28
N LEU A 42 6.55 0.87 -3.19
CA LEU A 42 7.00 -0.53 -3.25
C LEU A 42 7.69 -0.85 -4.58
N THR A 43 8.75 -1.63 -4.47
CA THR A 43 9.50 -2.22 -5.57
C THR A 43 9.48 -3.75 -5.41
N TYR A 44 9.85 -4.48 -6.46
CA TYR A 44 9.80 -5.94 -6.43
C TYR A 44 10.73 -6.51 -5.34
N GLU A 45 11.87 -5.85 -5.10
CA GLU A 45 12.86 -6.20 -4.09
C GLU A 45 12.35 -6.09 -2.65
N ASP A 46 11.27 -5.34 -2.41
CA ASP A 46 10.68 -5.21 -1.08
C ASP A 46 9.76 -6.39 -0.71
N ILE A 47 9.45 -7.30 -1.66
CA ILE A 47 8.47 -8.37 -1.50
C ILE A 47 9.16 -9.73 -1.45
N ASP A 48 9.06 -10.42 -0.31
CA ASP A 48 9.47 -11.81 -0.15
C ASP A 48 8.23 -12.70 -0.09
N LEU A 49 7.90 -13.36 -1.20
CA LEU A 49 6.70 -14.22 -1.30
C LEU A 49 6.83 -15.54 -0.52
N GLU A 50 8.06 -16.04 -0.36
CA GLU A 50 8.33 -17.27 0.40
C GLU A 50 8.08 -17.04 1.90
N LYS A 51 8.62 -15.94 2.43
CA LYS A 51 8.42 -15.54 3.82
C LYS A 51 7.10 -14.80 4.06
N ARG A 52 6.42 -14.39 2.99
CA ARG A 52 5.19 -13.57 3.01
C ARG A 52 5.40 -12.23 3.72
N ILE A 53 6.51 -11.57 3.42
CA ILE A 53 6.91 -10.29 4.02
C ILE A 53 6.91 -9.21 2.94
N ILE A 54 6.39 -8.03 3.29
CA ILE A 54 6.57 -6.79 2.53
C ILE A 54 7.39 -5.85 3.41
N SER A 55 8.58 -5.46 2.95
CA SER A 55 9.49 -4.58 3.71
C SER A 55 9.18 -3.11 3.42
N ILE A 56 8.84 -2.34 4.45
CA ILE A 56 8.50 -0.92 4.29
C ILE A 56 9.68 -0.05 4.75
N SER A 57 10.37 0.54 3.77
CA SER A 57 11.57 1.37 4.01
C SER A 57 11.48 2.79 3.41
N LYS A 58 10.49 3.02 2.54
CA LYS A 58 10.36 4.23 1.72
C LYS A 58 8.90 4.60 1.51
N SER A 59 8.66 5.88 1.25
CA SER A 59 7.32 6.42 0.98
C SER A 59 7.35 7.42 -0.16
N TYR A 60 6.37 7.29 -1.05
CA TYR A 60 6.11 8.16 -2.17
C TYR A 60 5.28 9.36 -1.72
N GLN A 61 5.69 10.55 -2.14
CA GLN A 61 5.01 11.80 -1.88
C GLN A 61 5.13 12.74 -3.08
N ARG A 62 4.08 13.51 -3.35
CA ARG A 62 4.11 14.59 -4.34
C ARG A 62 4.26 15.93 -3.63
N ILE A 63 5.44 16.56 -3.73
CA ILE A 63 5.76 17.83 -3.08
C ILE A 63 5.98 18.89 -4.15
N LYS A 64 5.20 19.98 -4.11
CA LYS A 64 5.28 21.08 -5.08
C LYS A 64 5.21 20.59 -6.55
N GLY A 65 4.35 19.61 -6.81
CA GLY A 65 4.17 19.01 -8.14
C GLY A 65 5.27 18.05 -8.58
N LYS A 66 6.27 17.78 -7.73
CA LYS A 66 7.34 16.83 -8.02
C LYS A 66 7.12 15.53 -7.26
N ASP A 67 7.33 14.42 -7.95
CA ASP A 67 7.26 13.09 -7.39
C ASP A 67 8.57 12.77 -6.68
N MET A 68 8.48 12.41 -5.40
CA MET A 68 9.62 12.11 -4.56
C MET A 68 9.38 10.81 -3.80
N VAL A 69 10.31 9.87 -3.95
CA VAL A 69 10.40 8.69 -3.07
C VAL A 69 11.44 9.01 -2.01
N THR A 70 11.02 9.02 -0.76
CA THR A 70 11.88 9.38 0.37
C THR A 70 12.01 8.19 1.32
N PRO A 71 13.23 7.88 1.81
CA PRO A 71 13.39 6.91 2.86
C PRO A 71 12.76 7.45 4.16
N HIS A 72 12.39 6.55 5.06
CA HIS A 72 11.92 7.00 6.37
C HIS A 72 13.04 7.72 7.12
N LYS A 73 12.69 8.82 7.80
CA LYS A 73 13.66 9.70 8.48
C LYS A 73 14.45 9.02 9.60
N THR A 74 13.98 7.90 10.13
CA THR A 74 14.67 7.16 11.21
C THR A 74 14.57 5.64 10.98
N PRO A 75 15.62 4.86 11.33
CA PRO A 75 15.59 3.39 11.23
C PRO A 75 14.44 2.75 12.02
N LYS A 76 13.99 3.41 13.10
CA LYS A 76 12.86 2.99 13.94
C LYS A 76 11.52 2.95 13.19
N SER A 77 11.44 3.61 12.03
CA SER A 77 10.25 3.61 11.18
C SER A 77 10.26 2.51 10.12
N ASN A 78 11.37 1.79 9.94
CA ASN A 78 11.41 0.63 9.04
C ASN A 78 10.66 -0.54 9.69
N ARG A 79 9.77 -1.19 8.96
CA ARG A 79 8.91 -2.27 9.45
C ARG A 79 8.76 -3.36 8.41
#